data_AF-A0A931FTF4-F1
#
_entry.id   AF-A0A931FTF4-F1
#
_cell.length_a   1.000
_cell.length_b   1.000
_cell.length_c   1.000
_cell.angle_alpha   90.00
_cell.angle_beta   90.00
_cell.angle_gamma   90.00
#
_symmetry.space_group_name_H-M   'P 1'
#
loop_
_entity.id
_entity.type
_entity.pdbx_description
1 polymer ?
#
loop_
_entity_poly.entity_id
_entity_poly.type
_entity_poly.pdbx_seq_one_letter_code
_entity_poly.pdbx_strand_id
1 'polypeptide(L)'
;MTSSAQSHVLTQVTDLCRTILDKGAPNIEPGMSLTRDLGFDSMQLMQFFAGIETHYPAIVLEDWFIAHYAGARDTVGSVADYVASALHQVAAE
;
A
#
# COMPACT_ATOMS: atom_id res chain seq x y z
N MET A 1 19.27 0.73 0.10
CA MET A 1 19.13 2.07 -0.53
C MET A 1 17.78 2.09 -1.20
N THR A 2 16.77 2.67 -0.56
CA THR A 2 15.44 2.80 -1.16
C THR A 2 15.50 3.78 -2.32
N SER A 3 14.95 3.41 -3.47
CA SER A 3 14.94 4.27 -4.66
C SER A 3 14.02 5.48 -4.43
N SER A 4 14.28 6.61 -5.10
CA SER A 4 13.42 7.81 -4.99
C SER A 4 11.95 7.50 -5.31
N ALA A 5 11.70 6.57 -6.24
CA ALA A 5 10.36 6.12 -6.57
C ALA A 5 9.69 5.38 -5.39
N GLN A 6 10.41 4.49 -4.73
CA GLN A 6 9.92 3.73 -3.58
C GLN A 6 9.58 4.67 -2.40
N SER A 7 10.43 5.66 -2.11
CA SER A 7 10.14 6.66 -1.07
C SER A 7 8.92 7.52 -1.40
N HIS A 8 8.71 7.85 -2.67
CA HIS A 8 7.52 8.59 -3.11
C HIS A 8 6.26 7.74 -2.94
N VAL A 9 6.26 6.50 -3.45
CA VAL A 9 5.14 5.56 -3.32
C VAL A 9 4.82 5.30 -1.86
N LEU A 10 5.83 5.03 -1.02
CA LEU A 10 5.63 4.81 0.41
C LEU A 10 4.91 5.99 1.08
N THR A 11 5.29 7.22 0.73
CA THR A 11 4.64 8.43 1.24
C THR A 11 3.17 8.47 0.81
N GLN A 12 2.89 8.20 -0.47
CA GLN A 12 1.53 8.20 -1.01
C GLN A 12 0.65 7.11 -0.39
N VAL A 13 1.15 5.88 -0.25
CA VAL A 13 0.46 4.77 0.41
C VAL A 13 0.15 5.13 1.86
N THR A 14 1.13 5.70 2.58
CA THR A 14 0.94 6.10 3.98
C THR A 14 -0.13 7.18 4.12
N ASP A 15 -0.14 8.19 3.24
CA ASP A 15 -1.16 9.24 3.24
C ASP A 15 -2.54 8.72 2.87
N LEU A 16 -2.62 7.74 1.96
CA LEU A 16 -3.87 7.06 1.64
C LEU A 16 -4.40 6.32 2.88
N CYS A 17 -3.54 5.57 3.59
CA CYS A 17 -3.94 4.90 4.83
C CYS A 17 -4.46 5.90 5.88
N ARG A 18 -3.78 7.04 6.06
CA ARG A 18 -4.24 8.11 6.98
C ARG A 18 -5.59 8.69 6.58
N THR A 19 -5.83 8.82 5.28
CA THR A 19 -7.10 9.35 4.76
C THR A 19 -8.26 8.40 5.04
N ILE A 20 -8.02 7.09 4.92
CA ILE A 20 -9.03 6.04 5.12
C ILE A 20 -9.35 5.81 6.61
N LEU A 21 -8.33 5.86 7.48
CA LEU A 21 -8.49 5.65 8.93
C LEU A 21 -9.13 6.84 9.66
N ASP A 22 -9.46 7.92 8.95
CA ASP A 22 -9.79 9.24 9.50
C ASP A 22 -8.60 9.88 10.25
N LYS A 23 -8.57 11.21 10.33
CA LYS A 23 -7.38 12.05 10.63
C LYS A 23 -6.73 11.89 12.02
N GLY A 24 -7.07 10.84 12.76
CA GLY A 24 -6.54 10.51 14.09
C GLY A 24 -5.60 9.31 14.15
N ALA A 25 -5.28 8.66 13.02
CA ALA A 25 -4.37 7.51 13.03
C ALA A 25 -2.99 7.93 13.59
N PRO A 26 -2.41 7.15 14.53
CA PRO A 26 -1.06 7.41 15.04
C PRO A 26 -0.03 7.30 13.91
N ASN A 27 1.23 7.63 14.23
CA ASN A 27 2.33 7.56 13.27
C ASN A 27 2.37 6.21 12.54
N ILE A 28 1.91 6.19 11.28
CA ILE A 28 1.92 4.99 10.43
C ILE A 28 3.36 4.73 10.00
N GLU A 29 3.86 3.55 10.36
CA GLU A 29 5.19 3.10 9.99
C GLU A 29 5.15 2.08 8.84
N PRO A 30 6.21 1.99 8.02
CA PRO A 30 6.24 1.06 6.88
C PRO A 30 6.08 -0.41 7.28
N GLY A 31 6.47 -0.77 8.51
CA GLY A 31 6.34 -2.13 9.02
C GLY A 31 4.94 -2.51 9.51
N MET A 32 3.99 -1.57 9.58
CA MET A 32 2.64 -1.83 10.08
C MET A 32 1.80 -2.58 9.05
N SER A 33 1.18 -3.68 9.47
CA SER A 33 0.19 -4.44 8.71
C SER A 33 -1.12 -3.66 8.56
N LEU A 34 -1.65 -3.61 7.34
CA LEU A 34 -2.93 -2.99 7.02
C LEU A 34 -4.06 -3.62 7.83
N THR A 35 -4.10 -4.94 7.93
CA THR A 35 -5.20 -5.66 8.61
C THR A 35 -4.97 -5.84 10.10
N ARG A 36 -3.73 -6.08 10.55
CA ARG A 36 -3.46 -6.40 11.97
C ARG A 36 -3.11 -5.20 12.82
N ASP A 37 -2.28 -4.30 12.32
CA ASP A 37 -1.79 -3.16 13.10
C ASP A 37 -2.68 -1.93 12.88
N LEU A 38 -2.97 -1.63 11.61
CA LEU A 38 -3.88 -0.54 11.25
C LEU A 38 -5.35 -0.92 11.38
N GLY A 39 -5.66 -2.22 11.44
CA GLY A 39 -7.01 -2.71 11.72
C GLY A 39 -8.00 -2.47 10.58
N PHE A 40 -7.55 -2.43 9.33
CA PHE A 40 -8.43 -2.20 8.18
C PHE A 40 -9.52 -3.27 8.12
N ASP A 41 -10.78 -2.82 8.11
CA ASP A 41 -11.91 -3.68 7.81
C ASP A 41 -12.06 -3.93 6.28
N SER A 42 -13.04 -4.74 5.89
CA SER A 42 -13.28 -5.07 4.48
C SER A 42 -13.67 -3.86 3.64
N MET A 43 -14.34 -2.86 4.21
CA MET A 43 -14.70 -1.62 3.52
C MET A 43 -13.46 -0.75 3.32
N GLN A 44 -12.65 -0.60 4.35
CA GLN A 44 -11.41 0.18 4.31
C GLN A 44 -10.38 -0.43 3.35
N LEU A 45 -10.28 -1.76 3.29
CA LEU A 45 -9.47 -2.45 2.29
C LEU A 45 -9.96 -2.15 0.87
N MET A 46 -11.27 -2.21 0.62
CA MET A 46 -11.81 -1.83 -0.70
C MET A 46 -11.49 -0.38 -1.05
N GLN A 47 -11.63 0.55 -0.10
CA GLN A 47 -11.26 1.95 -0.30
C GLN A 47 -9.76 2.12 -0.58
N PHE A 48 -8.93 1.33 0.08
CA PHE A 48 -7.49 1.34 -0.13
C PHE A 48 -7.12 0.85 -1.53
N PHE A 49 -7.66 -0.29 -1.96
CA PHE A 49 -7.45 -0.79 -3.33
C PHE A 49 -7.90 0.22 -4.37
N ALA A 50 -9.10 0.77 -4.23
CA ALA A 50 -9.62 1.80 -5.13
C ALA A 50 -8.74 3.07 -5.15
N GLY A 51 -8.18 3.46 -4.00
CA GLY A 51 -7.26 4.60 -3.89
C GLY A 51 -5.94 4.34 -4.61
N ILE A 52 -5.37 3.14 -4.46
CA ILE A 52 -4.15 2.74 -5.17
C ILE A 52 -4.39 2.69 -6.67
N GLU A 53 -5.48 2.09 -7.14
CA GLU A 53 -5.84 2.04 -8.56
C GLU A 53 -6.09 3.43 -9.15
N THR A 54 -6.62 4.37 -8.35
CA THR A 54 -6.78 5.77 -8.76
C THR A 54 -5.44 6.47 -8.95
N HIS A 55 -4.46 6.21 -8.07
CA HIS A 55 -3.12 6.80 -8.18
C HIS A 55 -2.24 6.09 -9.20
N TYR A 56 -2.41 4.78 -9.38
CA TYR A 56 -1.58 3.91 -10.20
C TYR A 56 -2.46 2.95 -11.02
N PRO A 57 -3.13 3.43 -12.08
CA PRO A 57 -4.14 2.65 -12.82
C PRO A 57 -3.58 1.43 -13.56
N ALA A 58 -2.26 1.35 -13.74
CA ALA A 58 -1.59 0.19 -14.35
C ALA A 58 -1.29 -0.93 -13.35
N ILE A 59 -1.56 -0.71 -12.05
CA ILE A 59 -1.17 -1.63 -10.98
C ILE A 59 -2.39 -2.28 -10.36
N VAL A 60 -2.40 -3.61 -10.29
CA VAL A 60 -3.45 -4.41 -9.64
C VAL A 60 -2.86 -5.04 -8.38
N LEU A 61 -3.50 -4.80 -7.23
CA LEU A 61 -3.03 -5.29 -5.93
C LEU A 61 -3.62 -6.65 -5.52
N GLU A 62 -4.50 -7.25 -6.32
CA GLU A 62 -5.14 -8.52 -5.98
C GLU A 62 -4.12 -9.64 -5.73
N ASP A 63 -3.16 -9.82 -6.65
CA ASP A 63 -2.08 -10.81 -6.51
C ASP A 63 -1.20 -10.53 -5.28
N TRP A 64 -0.88 -9.25 -5.05
CA TRP A 64 -0.13 -8.83 -3.87
C TRP A 64 -0.89 -9.20 -2.59
N PHE A 65 -2.20 -8.92 -2.54
CA PHE A 65 -3.02 -9.16 -1.37
C PHE A 65 -3.11 -10.65 -1.05
N ILE A 66 -3.37 -11.50 -2.05
CA ILE A 66 -3.42 -12.96 -1.86
C ILE A 66 -2.10 -13.48 -1.29
N ALA A 67 -0.96 -12.99 -1.79
CA ALA A 67 0.36 -13.42 -1.35
C ALA A 67 0.76 -12.91 0.05
N HIS A 68 0.24 -11.76 0.49
CA HIS A 68 0.72 -11.06 1.69
C HIS A 68 -0.27 -11.05 2.85
N TYR A 69 -1.57 -11.19 2.58
CA TYR A 69 -2.63 -11.27 3.60
C TYR A 69 -2.40 -12.44 4.57
N ALA A 70 -1.95 -13.58 4.05
CA ALA A 70 -1.63 -14.75 4.86
C ALA A 70 -0.34 -14.54 5.67
N GLY A 71 -0.47 -14.21 6.96
CA GLY A 71 0.65 -14.15 7.90
C GLY A 71 1.22 -12.76 8.15
N ALA A 72 0.38 -11.72 8.08
CA ALA A 72 0.72 -10.34 8.49
C ALA A 72 1.84 -9.68 7.66
N ARG A 73 1.99 -10.07 6.38
CA ARG A 73 2.97 -9.46 5.47
C ARG A 73 2.37 -8.34 4.63
N ASP A 74 1.08 -8.05 4.84
CA ASP A 74 0.29 -6.99 4.21
C ASP A 74 0.63 -5.62 4.80
N THR A 75 1.92 -5.26 4.80
CA THR A 75 2.43 -4.03 5.41
C THR A 75 2.37 -2.85 4.45
N VAL A 76 2.33 -1.63 5.00
CA VAL A 76 2.43 -0.38 4.21
C VAL A 76 3.67 -0.38 3.32
N GLY A 77 4.81 -0.84 3.85
CA GLY A 77 6.07 -0.97 3.12
C GLY A 77 6.00 -1.99 2.00
N SER A 78 5.41 -3.17 2.25
CA SER A 78 5.33 -4.20 1.21
C SER A 78 4.38 -3.84 0.07
N VAL A 79 3.32 -3.06 0.31
CA VAL A 79 2.54 -2.45 -0.79
C VAL A 79 3.40 -1.49 -1.58
N ALA A 80 4.11 -0.59 -0.89
CA ALA A 80 4.92 0.42 -1.55
C ALA A 80 6.04 -0.20 -2.41
N ASP A 81 6.66 -1.27 -1.92
CA ASP A 81 7.68 -2.02 -2.64
C ASP A 81 7.10 -2.70 -3.89
N TYR A 82 5.92 -3.32 -3.76
CA TYR A 82 5.24 -3.96 -4.88
C TYR A 82 4.87 -2.94 -5.96
N VAL A 83 4.23 -1.83 -5.59
CA VAL A 83 3.83 -0.77 -6.53
C VAL A 83 5.07 -0.16 -7.19
N ALA A 84 6.13 0.15 -6.44
CA ALA A 84 7.36 0.70 -7.01
C ALA A 84 8.05 -0.27 -8.00
N SER A 85 8.06 -1.57 -7.68
CA SER A 85 8.57 -2.60 -8.58
C SER A 85 7.73 -2.71 -9.85
N ALA A 86 6.41 -2.74 -9.71
CA ALA A 86 5.51 -2.87 -10.86
C ALA A 86 5.56 -1.62 -11.76
N LEU A 87 5.65 -0.42 -11.21
CA LEU A 87 5.87 0.81 -11.98
C LEU A 87 7.19 0.79 -12.75
N HIS A 88 8.26 0.22 -12.17
CA HIS A 88 9.52 0.08 -12.87
C HIS A 88 9.43 -0.90 -14.04
N GLN A 89 8.67 -2.00 -13.88
CA GLN A 89 8.43 -2.97 -14.95
C GLN A 89 7.62 -2.35 -16.10
N VAL A 90 6.53 -1.66 -15.79
CA VAL A 90 5.69 -0.97 -16.79
C VAL A 90 6.48 0.11 -17.54
N ALA A 91 7.41 0.80 -16.88
CA ALA A 91 8.26 1.82 -17.53
C ALA A 91 9.38 1.24 -18.40
N ALA A 92 9.67 -0.06 -18.28
CA ALA A 92 10.70 -0.76 -19.05
C ALA A 92 10.14 -1.46 -20.31
N GLU A 93 8.82 -1.47 -20.47
CA GLU A 93 8.08 -2.00 -21.63
C GLU A 93 7.83 -0.90 -22.68
#